data_AF-A0A8X7CRZ0-F1
#
_entry.id   AF-A0A8X7CRZ0-F1
#
_cell.length_a   1.000
_cell.length_b   1.000
_cell.length_c   1.000
_cell.angle_alpha   90.00
_cell.angle_beta   90.00
_cell.angle_gamma   90.00
#
_symmetry.space_group_name_H-M   'P 1'
#
loop_
_entity.id
_entity.type
_entity.pdbx_description
1 polymer ?
#
loop_
_entity_poly.entity_id
_entity_poly.type
_entity_poly.pdbx_seq_one_letter_code
_entity_poly.pdbx_strand_id
1 'polypeptide(L)' 'MTHLRIEVERCIFTDSHVKPMFLVNADASKSAHGGVVYMHCVKEDGTTTTKLIASKSRVAPIKFISIPRLELSACLLLAQ' A
#
# COMPACT_ATOMS: atom_id res chain seq x y z
N MET A 1 -7.25 -25.02 -0.84
CA MET A 1 -7.05 -23.63 -1.30
C MET A 1 -7.95 -22.74 -0.44
N THR A 2 -7.40 -22.05 0.54
CA THR A 2 -8.16 -21.15 1.40
C THR A 2 -8.43 -19.86 0.63
N HIS A 3 -9.71 -19.54 0.41
CA HIS A 3 -10.11 -18.27 -0.19
C HIS A 3 -9.80 -17.15 0.82
N LEU A 4 -8.77 -16.35 0.55
CA LEU A 4 -8.48 -15.14 1.32
C LEU A 4 -9.50 -14.07 0.91
N ARG A 5 -10.49 -13.81 1.77
CA ARG A 5 -11.48 -12.76 1.55
C ARG A 5 -10.92 -11.45 2.10
N ILE A 6 -10.50 -10.57 1.22
CA ILE A 6 -10.03 -9.22 1.58
C ILE A 6 -11.24 -8.28 1.50
N GLU A 7 -11.64 -7.74 2.64
CA GLU A 7 -12.73 -6.76 2.74
C GLU A 7 -12.09 -5.39 2.99
N VAL A 8 -12.17 -4.50 1.99
CA VAL A 8 -11.63 -3.14 2.07
C VAL A 8 -12.79 -2.18 2.24
N GLU A 9 -12.81 -1.44 3.35
CA GLU A 9 -13.77 -0.36 3.56
C GLU A 9 -13.62 0.69 2.45
N ARG A 10 -14.70 0.92 1.70
CA ARG A 10 -14.73 1.92 0.61
C ARG A 10 -14.85 3.37 1.10
N CYS A 11 -15.14 3.57 2.39
CA CYS A 11 -15.30 4.90 2.99
C CYS A 11 -14.08 5.25 3.85
N ILE A 12 -13.33 6.26 3.40
CA ILE A 12 -12.07 6.69 4.02
C ILE A 12 -12.31 7.80 5.06
N PHE A 13 -13.47 8.48 5.02
CA PHE A 13 -13.73 9.66 5.86
C PHE A 13 -13.57 9.35 7.35
N THR A 14 -12.53 9.95 7.93
CA THR A 14 -12.36 10.15 9.35
C THR A 14 -12.79 11.56 9.69
N ASP A 15 -13.17 11.79 10.94
CA ASP A 15 -13.59 13.08 11.49
C ASP A 15 -12.78 14.28 10.96
N SER A 16 -13.44 15.43 10.80
CA SER A 16 -12.92 16.61 10.10
C SER A 16 -11.77 17.35 10.80
N HIS A 17 -11.45 17.01 12.05
CA HIS A 17 -10.41 17.66 12.86
C HIS A 17 -9.10 16.87 12.95
N VAL A 18 -8.92 15.83 12.12
CA VAL A 18 -7.75 14.96 12.20
C VAL A 18 -6.78 15.25 11.05
N LYS A 19 -5.50 15.50 11.36
CA LYS A 19 -4.45 15.63 10.33
C LYS A 19 -4.13 14.23 9.76
N PRO A 20 -4.45 13.94 8.49
CA PRO A 20 -4.11 12.65 7.91
C PRO A 20 -2.62 12.60 7.58
N MET A 21 -1.99 11.47 7.87
CA MET A 21 -0.63 11.13 7.48
C MET A 21 -0.66 9.95 6.51
N PHE A 22 0.13 9.98 5.46
CA PHE A 22 0.23 8.86 4.52
C PHE A 22 1.43 7.98 4.86
N LEU A 23 1.18 6.69 4.98
CA LEU A 23 2.22 5.66 5.13
C LEU A 23 2.34 4.93 3.80
N VAL A 24 3.51 5.00 3.17
CA VAL A 24 3.77 4.45 1.84
C VAL A 24 4.81 3.35 1.94
N ASN A 25 4.48 2.16 1.44
CA ASN A 25 5.39 1.02 1.42
C ASN A 25 5.46 0.42 0.02
N ALA A 26 6.66 0.10 -0.44
CA ALA A 26 6.93 -0.65 -1.67
C ALA A 26 7.70 -1.92 -1.32
N ASP A 27 7.40 -3.03 -1.99
CA ASP A 27 8.09 -4.30 -1.81
C ASP A 27 8.25 -5.01 -3.16
N ALA A 28 9.30 -5.81 -3.28
CA ALA A 28 9.59 -6.57 -4.47
C ALA A 28 10.29 -7.90 -4.20
N SER A 29 9.91 -8.89 -5.00
CA SER A 29 10.50 -10.23 -5.01
C SER A 29 10.74 -10.69 -6.45
N LYS A 30 11.37 -11.85 -6.61
CA LYS A 30 11.57 -12.48 -7.93
C LYS A 30 10.25 -12.87 -8.63
N SER A 31 9.13 -12.88 -7.90
CA SER A 31 7.83 -13.32 -8.42
C SER A 31 6.89 -12.15 -8.71
N ALA A 32 6.96 -11.07 -7.94
CA ALA A 32 6.09 -9.91 -8.06
C ALA A 32 6.69 -8.69 -7.35
N HIS A 33 6.25 -7.51 -7.75
CA HIS A 33 6.59 -6.26 -7.11
C HIS A 33 5.34 -5.39 -6.98
N GLY A 34 5.26 -4.56 -5.95
CA GLY A 34 4.05 -3.79 -5.68
C GLY A 34 4.21 -2.82 -4.55
N GLY A 35 3.16 -2.05 -4.30
CA GLY A 35 3.15 -1.16 -3.18
C GLY A 35 1.76 -0.81 -2.69
N VAL A 36 1.75 -0.17 -1.54
CA VAL A 36 0.56 0.16 -0.78
C VAL A 36 0.67 1.54 -0.13
N VAL A 37 -0.45 2.24 -0.09
CA VAL A 37 -0.63 3.52 0.60
C VAL A 37 -1.71 3.36 1.65
N TYR A 38 -1.37 3.69 2.89
CA TYR A 38 -2.30 3.76 4.01
C TYR A 38 -2.51 5.20 4.44
N MET A 39 -3.72 5.52 4.86
CA MET A 39 -4.04 6.71 5.63
C MET A 39 -3.89 6.36 7.11
N HIS A 40 -3.08 7.11 7.83
CA HIS A 40 -2.95 7.03 9.26
C HIS A 40 -3.44 8.34 9.88
N CYS A 41 -4.44 8.25 10.74
CA CYS A 41 -5.03 9.39 11.42
C CYS A 41 -4.84 9.23 12.92
N VAL A 42 -4.38 10.28 13.59
CA VAL A 42 -4.27 10.37 15.06
C VAL A 42 -5.26 11.41 15.54
N LYS A 43 -6.35 10.98 16.18
CA LYS A 43 -7.38 11.86 16.71
C LYS A 43 -6.88 12.62 17.94
N GLU A 44 -7.60 13.68 18.32
CA GLU A 44 -7.27 14.51 19.50
C GLU A 44 -7.29 13.72 20.81
N ASP A 45 -8.11 12.67 20.90
CA ASP A 45 -8.17 11.74 22.04
C ASP A 45 -7.01 10.73 22.08
N GLY A 46 -6.07 10.81 21.12
CA GLY A 46 -4.94 9.91 20.97
C GLY A 46 -5.27 8.58 20.29
N THR A 47 -6.53 8.35 19.90
CA THR A 47 -6.89 7.14 19.14
C THR A 47 -6.33 7.22 17.73
N THR A 48 -5.78 6.10 17.27
CA THR A 48 -5.21 6.00 15.92
C THR A 48 -6.08 5.13 15.04
N THR A 49 -6.19 5.49 13.77
CA THR A 49 -6.88 4.68 12.76
C THR A 49 -6.03 4.63 11.51
N THR A 50 -5.74 3.41 11.04
CA THR A 50 -5.02 3.19 9.79
C THR A 50 -5.95 2.51 8.79
N LYS A 51 -6.16 3.12 7.62
CA LYS A 51 -6.97 2.56 6.54
C LYS A 51 -6.16 2.40 5.27
N LEU A 52 -6.39 1.30 4.54
CA LEU A 52 -5.84 1.11 3.20
C LEU A 52 -6.53 2.09 2.23
N ILE A 53 -5.75 2.91 1.52
CA ILE A 53 -6.28 3.83 0.50
C ILE A 53 -6.20 3.17 -0.87
N ALA A 54 -5.00 2.71 -1.22
CA ALA A 54 -4.70 2.17 -2.54
C ALA A 54 -3.58 1.16 -2.43
N SER A 55 -3.62 0.17 -3.32
CA SER A 55 -2.51 -0.75 -3.55
C SER A 55 -2.45 -1.11 -5.02
N LYS A 56 -1.26 -1.44 -5.48
CA LYS A 56 -1.02 -1.83 -6.87
C LYS A 56 0.13 -2.82 -6.91
N SER A 57 -0.04 -3.90 -7.64
CA SER A 57 0.98 -4.95 -7.79
C SER A 57 1.08 -5.40 -9.24
N ARG A 58 2.25 -5.93 -9.58
CA ARG A 58 2.55 -6.53 -10.88
C ARG A 58 3.38 -7.80 -10.69
N VAL A 59 3.12 -8.79 -11.53
CA VAL A 59 3.96 -10.01 -11.62
C VAL A 59 5.33 -9.60 -12.17
N ALA A 60 6.39 -10.16 -11.59
CA ALA A 60 7.75 -9.90 -12.05
C ALA A 60 7.92 -10.41 -13.50
N PRO A 61 8.65 -9.69 -14.35
CA PRO A 61 8.87 -10.13 -15.73
C PRO A 61 9.56 -11.50 -15.79
N ILE A 62 9.23 -12.28 -16.83
CA ILE A 62 9.89 -13.58 -17.09
C ILE A 62 11.39 -13.39 -17.34
N LYS A 63 11.76 -12.27 -17.95
CA LYS A 63 13.17 -11.89 -18.10
C LYS A 63 13.75 -11.55 -16.74
N PHE A 64 14.91 -12.13 -16.43
CA PHE A 64 15.59 -11.87 -15.17
C PHE A 64 15.90 -10.37 -15.02
N ILE A 65 15.40 -9.81 -13.91
CA ILE A 65 15.69 -8.46 -13.45
C ILE A 65 16.19 -8.60 -12.02
N SER A 66 17.20 -7.82 -11.64
CA SER A 66 17.72 -7.83 -10.28
C SER A 66 16.69 -7.31 -9.27
N ILE A 67 16.71 -7.82 -8.04
CA ILE A 67 15.79 -7.40 -6.97
C ILE A 67 15.80 -5.86 -6.77
N PRO A 68 16.95 -5.17 -6.73
CA PRO A 68 16.95 -3.70 -6.59
C PRO A 68 16.21 -2.96 -7.71
N ARG A 69 16.23 -3.48 -8.95
CA ARG A 69 15.46 -2.90 -10.06
C ARG A 69 13.96 -3.16 -9.92
N LEU A 70 13.58 -4.30 -9.35
CA LEU A 70 12.19 -4.61 -9.05
C LEU A 70 11.66 -3.75 -7.90
N GLU A 71 12.45 -3.49 -6.86
CA GLU A 71 12.12 -2.56 -5.78
C GLU A 71 11.91 -1.14 -6.32
N LEU A 72 12.81 -0.66 -7.18
CA LEU A 72 12.64 0.63 -7.85
C LEU A 72 11.37 0.65 -8.72
N SER A 73 11.06 -0.45 -9.39
CA SER A 73 9.84 -0.58 -10.20
C SER A 73 8.57 -0.60 -9.34
N ALA A 74 8.63 -1.15 -8.11
CA ALA A 74 7.55 -1.07 -7.14
C ALA A 74 7.29 0.37 -6.69
N CYS A 75 8.36 1.14 -6.38
CA CYS A 75 8.25 2.55 -6.06
C CYS A 75 7.66 3.36 -7.23
N LEU A 76 8.09 3.09 -8.46
CA LEU A 76 7.53 3.72 -9.65
C LEU A 76 6.04 3.36 -9.82
N LEU A 77 5.68 2.10 -9.61
CA LEU A 77 4.29 1.63 -9.72
C LEU A 77 3.36 2.35 -8.74
N LEU A 78 3.86 2.67 -7.54
CA LEU A 78 3.15 3.45 -6.54
C LEU A 78 2.96 4.92 -6.91
N ALA A 79 3.91 5.50 -7.63
CA ALA A 79 3.87 6.90 -8.05
C ALA A 79 2.97 7.14 -9.28
N GLN A 80 2.34 6.09 -9.83
CA GLN A 80 1.48 6.09 -11.02
C GLN A 80 -0.01 5.99 -10.69
#